data_AF-A0A2N0RU61-F1
#
_entry.id   AF-A0A2N0RU61-F1
#
_cell.length_a   1.000
_cell.length_b   1.000
_cell.length_c   1.000
_cell.angle_alpha   90.00
_cell.angle_beta   90.00
_cell.angle_gamma   90.00
#
_symmetry.space_group_name_H-M   'P 1'
#
loop_
_entity.id
_entity.type
_entity.pdbx_description
1 polymer ?
#
loop_
_entity_poly.entity_id
_entity_poly.type
_entity_poly.pdbx_seq_one_letter_code
_entity_poly.pdbx_strand_id
1 'polypeptide(L)'
;MPFDFETKNNDPFEIIKIKSNILKGMREKPSPGTNHKFVALYEKCWQHKPDVRPEIRQVILELNNIEALVVSENFGSKEIETMEKSVTLENDEVNVPSYDCDINKYNL
;
A
#
# COMPACT_ATOMS: atom_id res chain seq x y z
N MET A 1 -7.48 -5.42 -9.27
CA MET A 1 -7.39 -4.72 -7.97
C MET A 1 -8.19 -5.48 -6.92
N PRO A 2 -7.77 -5.52 -5.65
CA PRO A 2 -8.58 -6.09 -4.58
C PRO A 2 -10.00 -5.52 -4.59
N PHE A 3 -10.96 -6.42 -4.39
CA PHE A 3 -12.40 -6.13 -4.34
C PHE A 3 -13.00 -5.53 -5.63
N ASP A 4 -12.31 -5.63 -6.76
CA ASP A 4 -12.78 -5.21 -8.08
C ASP A 4 -13.27 -3.76 -8.12
N PHE A 5 -12.62 -2.88 -7.35
CA PHE A 5 -13.05 -1.48 -7.16
C PHE A 5 -13.30 -0.73 -8.47
N GLU A 6 -12.48 -0.98 -9.49
CA GLU A 6 -12.59 -0.38 -10.83
C GLU A 6 -13.88 -0.76 -11.58
N THR A 7 -14.49 -1.90 -11.24
CA THR A 7 -15.71 -2.40 -11.89
C THR A 7 -16.98 -2.03 -11.10
N LYS A 8 -16.82 -1.38 -9.95
CA LYS A 8 -17.92 -1.06 -9.03
C LYS A 8 -18.39 0.36 -9.32
N ASN A 9 -19.64 0.53 -9.76
CA ASN A 9 -20.21 1.80 -10.23
C ASN A 9 -20.51 2.84 -9.12
N ASN A 10 -19.64 3.01 -8.12
CA ASN A 10 -19.88 3.84 -6.93
C ASN A 10 -21.20 3.50 -6.18
N ASP A 11 -21.69 2.27 -6.36
CA ASP A 11 -22.91 1.81 -5.71
C ASP A 11 -22.70 1.76 -4.17
N PRO A 12 -23.58 2.39 -3.36
CA PRO A 12 -23.43 2.41 -1.91
C PRO A 12 -23.38 1.02 -1.26
N PHE A 13 -24.12 0.04 -1.78
CA PHE A 13 -24.09 -1.33 -1.23
C PHE A 13 -22.74 -1.99 -1.46
N GLU A 14 -22.16 -1.79 -2.64
CA GLU A 14 -20.84 -2.28 -2.95
C GLU A 14 -19.75 -1.66 -2.09
N ILE A 15 -19.82 -0.35 -1.82
CA ILE A 15 -18.91 0.32 -0.89
C ILE A 15 -19.02 -0.28 0.52
N ILE A 16 -20.25 -0.49 1.03
CA ILE A 16 -20.50 -1.09 2.34
C ILE A 16 -19.93 -2.52 2.39
N LYS A 17 -20.12 -3.31 1.35
CA LYS A 17 -19.61 -4.69 1.24
C LYS A 17 -18.08 -4.72 1.29
N ILE A 18 -17.41 -3.83 0.56
CA ILE A 18 -15.95 -3.70 0.57
C ILE A 18 -15.45 -3.36 1.98
N LYS A 19 -16.05 -2.35 2.63
CA LYS A 19 -15.70 -1.98 4.01
C LYS A 19 -15.87 -3.16 4.97
N SER A 20 -16.98 -3.88 4.88
CA SER A 20 -17.22 -5.07 5.71
C SER A 20 -16.16 -6.15 5.52
N ASN A 21 -15.75 -6.41 4.27
CA ASN A 21 -14.72 -7.41 3.96
C ASN A 21 -13.35 -7.01 4.53
N ILE A 22 -12.97 -5.74 4.42
CA ILE A 22 -11.70 -5.22 4.98
C ILE A 22 -11.68 -5.35 6.50
N LEU A 23 -12.80 -5.02 7.17
CA LEU A 23 -12.98 -5.17 8.62
C LEU A 23 -12.90 -6.63 9.07
N LYS A 24 -13.37 -7.57 8.24
CA LYS A 24 -13.23 -9.02 8.46
C LYS A 24 -11.83 -9.55 8.16
N GLY A 25 -10.88 -8.69 7.81
CA GLY A 25 -9.50 -9.07 7.53
C GLY A 25 -9.27 -9.62 6.13
N MET A 26 -10.24 -9.53 5.21
CA MET A 26 -10.00 -9.91 3.82
C MET A 26 -8.95 -8.99 3.21
N ARG A 27 -8.02 -9.58 2.44
CA ARG A 27 -6.95 -8.90 1.70
C ARG A 27 -6.93 -9.39 0.26
N GLU A 28 -6.15 -8.73 -0.57
CA GLU A 28 -5.98 -9.12 -1.96
C GLU A 28 -5.32 -10.50 -2.07
N LYS A 29 -5.68 -11.24 -3.11
CA LYS A 29 -4.94 -12.45 -3.47
C LYS A 29 -3.74 -12.01 -4.33
N PRO A 30 -2.54 -12.57 -4.09
CA PRO A 30 -1.38 -12.28 -4.94
C PRO A 30 -1.69 -12.55 -6.41
N SER A 31 -1.30 -11.65 -7.29
CA SER A 31 -1.40 -11.88 -8.74
C SER A 31 -0.45 -13.01 -9.16
N PRO A 32 -0.83 -13.84 -10.15
CA PRO A 32 0.08 -14.85 -10.71
C PRO A 32 1.41 -14.22 -11.14
N GLY A 33 2.54 -14.86 -10.81
CA GLY A 33 3.89 -14.36 -11.14
C GLY A 33 4.46 -13.31 -10.18
N THR A 34 3.70 -12.88 -9.17
CA THR A 34 4.23 -11.98 -8.13
C THR A 34 5.32 -12.67 -7.33
N ASN A 35 6.45 -11.98 -7.08
CA ASN A 35 7.56 -12.53 -6.30
C ASN A 35 7.10 -12.90 -4.88
N HIS A 36 7.32 -14.15 -4.46
CA HIS A 36 6.85 -14.63 -3.16
C HIS A 36 7.42 -13.86 -1.96
N LYS A 37 8.63 -13.29 -2.08
CA LYS A 37 9.24 -12.47 -1.02
C LYS A 37 8.51 -11.13 -0.90
N PHE A 38 8.10 -10.56 -2.02
CA PHE A 38 7.27 -9.35 -2.04
C PHE A 38 5.90 -9.62 -1.41
N VAL A 39 5.29 -10.77 -1.72
CA VAL A 39 4.04 -11.22 -1.09
C VAL A 39 4.17 -11.30 0.43
N ALA A 40 5.18 -12.03 0.90
CA ALA A 40 5.42 -12.16 2.34
C ALA A 40 5.66 -10.81 3.02
N LEU A 41 6.32 -9.87 2.34
CA LEU A 41 6.57 -8.53 2.86
C LEU A 41 5.27 -7.73 3.03
N TYR A 42 4.44 -7.60 1.99
CA TYR A 42 3.21 -6.81 2.13
C TYR A 42 2.20 -7.47 3.09
N GLU A 43 2.21 -8.80 3.24
CA GLU A 43 1.39 -9.50 4.23
C GLU A 43 1.79 -9.15 5.66
N LYS A 44 3.09 -8.99 5.94
CA LYS A 44 3.58 -8.45 7.23
C LYS A 44 3.11 -7.00 7.44
N CYS A 45 3.14 -6.18 6.40
CA CYS A 45 2.67 -4.79 6.46
C CYS A 45 1.16 -4.66 6.72
N TRP A 46 0.37 -5.67 6.32
CA TRP A 46 -1.10 -5.67 6.46
C TRP A 46 -1.64 -6.31 7.74
N GLN A 47 -0.77 -6.66 8.68
CA GLN A 47 -1.17 -7.20 9.97
C GLN A 47 -2.15 -6.26 10.68
N HIS A 48 -3.18 -6.85 11.30
CA HIS A 48 -4.25 -6.08 11.93
C HIS A 48 -3.74 -5.20 13.07
N LYS A 49 -2.89 -5.76 13.94
CA LYS A 49 -2.25 -5.03 15.05
C LYS A 49 -1.16 -4.10 14.49
N PRO A 50 -1.15 -2.80 14.83
CA PRO A 50 -0.12 -1.89 14.37
C PRO A 50 1.29 -2.28 14.83
N ASP A 51 1.43 -2.73 16.08
CA ASP A 51 2.72 -2.98 16.74
C ASP A 51 3.52 -4.13 16.12
N VAL A 52 2.87 -5.00 15.34
CA VAL A 52 3.54 -6.13 14.66
C VAL A 52 3.92 -5.81 13.22
N ARG A 53 3.56 -4.63 12.71
CA ARG A 53 3.94 -4.20 11.37
C ARG A 53 5.42 -3.80 11.38
N PRO A 54 6.17 -4.10 10.32
CA PRO A 54 7.55 -3.68 10.21
C PRO A 54 7.64 -2.15 10.11
N GLU A 55 8.74 -1.59 10.62
CA GLU A 55 9.07 -0.19 10.39
C GLU A 55 9.42 0.05 8.92
N ILE A 56 9.21 1.27 8.44
CA ILE A 56 9.49 1.62 7.04
C ILE A 56 10.95 1.32 6.63
N ARG A 57 11.91 1.46 7.56
CA ARG A 57 13.31 1.13 7.32
C ARG A 57 13.51 -0.36 7.05
N GLN A 58 12.81 -1.24 7.78
CA GLN A 58 12.85 -2.68 7.58
C GLN A 58 12.21 -3.06 6.24
N VAL A 59 11.10 -2.41 5.88
CA VAL A 59 10.44 -2.61 4.58
C VAL A 59 11.39 -2.27 3.43
N ILE A 60 12.07 -1.12 3.49
CA ILE A 60 13.05 -0.71 2.46
C ILE A 60 14.20 -1.73 2.35
N LEU A 61 14.72 -2.19 3.49
CA LEU A 61 15.77 -3.23 3.50
C LEU A 61 15.30 -4.54 2.88
N GLU A 62 14.09 -5.01 3.22
CA GLU A 62 13.52 -6.22 2.61
C GLU A 62 13.30 -6.02 1.10
N LEU A 63 12.79 -4.86 0.66
CA LEU A 63 12.59 -4.55 -0.76
C LEU A 63 13.90 -4.58 -1.56
N ASN A 64 14.97 -3.98 -1.04
CA ASN A 64 16.27 -3.98 -1.72
C ASN A 64 16.88 -5.39 -1.85
N ASN A 65 16.49 -6.32 -0.97
CA ASN A 65 16.92 -7.71 -0.99
C ASN A 65 16.04 -8.62 -1.85
N ILE A 66 14.91 -8.11 -2.35
CA ILE A 66 14.08 -8.81 -3.32
C ILE A 66 14.72 -8.57 -4.68
N GLU A 67 15.42 -9.59 -5.19
CA GLU A 67 15.90 -9.57 -6.56
C GLU A 67 14.73 -9.24 -7.48
N ALA A 68 14.88 -8.16 -8.26
CA ALA A 68 13.98 -7.87 -9.34
C ALA A 68 14.00 -9.10 -10.26
N LEU A 69 12.83 -9.72 -10.45
CA LEU A 69 12.67 -10.65 -11.55
C LEU A 69 13.02 -9.85 -12.79
N VAL A 70 14.18 -10.14 -13.39
CA VAL A 70 14.53 -9.61 -14.70
C VAL A 70 13.55 -10.23 -15.67
N VAL A 71 12.39 -9.61 -15.83
CA VAL A 71 11.60 -9.77 -17.04
C VAL A 71 12.49 -9.15 -18.09
N SER A 72 12.98 -9.96 -19.04
CA SER A 72 13.78 -9.48 -20.15
C SER A 72 12.94 -8.58 -21.04
N GLU A 73 12.76 -7.33 -20.64
CA GLU A 73 12.34 -6.26 -21.50
C GLU A 73 13.41 -5.19 -21.42
N ASN A 74 14.03 -4.94 -22.57
CA ASN A 74 15.11 -3.99 -22.78
C ASN A 74 14.67 -2.57 -22.38
N PHE A 75 14.79 -2.21 -21.11
CA PHE A 75 14.71 -0.83 -20.67
C PHE A 75 16.03 -0.46 -20.02
N GLY A 76 16.81 0.33 -20.76
CA GLY A 76 18.15 0.75 -20.38
C GLY A 76 18.17 1.43 -19.03
N SER A 77 18.90 0.85 -18.09
CA SER A 77 19.26 1.44 -16.82
C SER A 77 20.19 2.63 -17.07
N LYS A 78 19.80 3.82 -16.63
CA LYS A 78 20.75 4.88 -16.27
C LYS A 78 20.90 4.87 -14.75
N GLU A 79 22.14 4.72 -14.32
CA GLU A 79 22.57 4.73 -12.93
C GLU A 79 22.23 6.07 -12.25
N ILE A 80 21.86 6.02 -10.98
CA ILE A 80 21.64 7.21 -10.15
C ILE A 80 22.84 7.30 -9.19
N GLU A 81 23.71 8.30 -9.40
CA GLU A 81 24.75 8.66 -8.46
C GLU A 81 24.16 9.26 -7.18
N THR A 82 24.66 8.80 -6.04
CA THR A 82 24.29 9.29 -4.71
C THR A 82 25.01 10.60 -4.43
N MET A 83 24.31 11.63 -3.98
CA MET A 83 24.93 12.77 -3.32
C MET A 83 24.07 13.26 -2.16
N GLU A 84 24.62 13.13 -0.95
CA GLU A 84 24.11 13.80 0.24
C GLU A 84 24.29 15.32 0.10
N LYS A 85 23.21 16.10 0.26
CA LYS A 85 23.33 17.43 0.86
C LYS A 85 22.01 17.88 1.47
N SER A 86 22.12 18.23 2.75
CA SER A 86 21.22 19.06 3.55
C SER A 86 20.64 20.26 2.80
N VAL A 87 19.35 20.56 3.00
CA VAL A 87 18.82 21.89 3.35
C VAL A 87 17.29 21.78 3.51
N THR A 88 16.81 22.45 4.54
CA THR A 88 15.43 22.62 5.02
C THR A 88 14.44 23.05 3.92
N LEU A 89 13.24 22.46 3.92
CA LEU A 89 12.10 22.97 3.16
C LEU A 89 10.93 23.23 4.09
N GLU A 90 10.42 24.44 3.94
CA GLU A 90 9.32 25.03 4.68
C GLU A 90 8.00 24.29 4.40
N ASN A 91 7.11 24.38 5.38
CA ASN A 91 5.82 23.72 5.38
C ASN A 91 4.89 24.33 4.33
N ASP A 92 4.65 23.62 3.24
CA ASP A 92 3.46 23.85 2.42
C ASP A 92 2.32 22.98 2.97
N GLU A 93 1.40 23.62 3.69
CA GLU A 93 0.14 23.00 4.14
C GLU A 93 -0.68 22.56 2.91
N VAL A 94 -0.62 21.27 2.60
CA VAL A 94 -1.61 20.65 1.71
C VAL A 94 -2.92 20.60 2.49
N ASN A 95 -3.86 21.49 2.17
CA ASN A 95 -5.23 21.42 2.66
C ASN A 95 -5.90 20.17 2.08
N VAL A 96 -5.67 19.02 2.73
CA VAL A 96 -6.40 17.79 2.47
C VAL A 96 -7.77 17.94 3.11
N PRO A 97 -8.88 17.83 2.36
CA PRO A 97 -10.20 17.76 2.97
C PRO A 97 -10.23 16.56 3.93
N SER A 98 -10.32 16.86 5.22
CA SER A 98 -10.46 15.84 6.25
C SER A 98 -11.83 15.19 6.11
N TYR A 99 -11.88 14.05 5.42
CA TYR A 99 -13.08 13.21 5.44
C TYR A 99 -13.10 12.49 6.78
N ASP A 100 -13.79 13.10 7.73
CA ASP A 100 -13.96 12.55 9.07
C ASP A 100 -14.72 11.22 8.96
N CYS A 101 -13.98 10.11 9.09
CA CYS A 101 -14.52 8.77 9.00
C CYS A 101 -15.15 8.35 10.34
N ASP A 102 -15.96 9.23 10.93
CA ASP A 102 -16.69 8.97 12.15
C ASP A 102 -17.88 8.05 11.86
N ILE A 103 -17.63 6.75 12.02
CA ILE A 103 -18.63 5.68 11.88
C ILE A 103 -19.78 5.87 12.89
N ASN A 104 -19.55 6.60 13.99
CA ASN A 104 -20.53 6.89 15.04
C ASN A 104 -21.58 7.94 14.64
N LYS A 105 -21.48 8.57 13.46
CA LYS A 105 -22.49 9.53 12.99
C LYS A 105 -23.81 8.86 12.59
N TYR A 106 -23.77 7.59 12.24
CA TYR A 106 -24.96 6.78 11.99
C TYR A 106 -25.34 6.05 13.28
N ASN A 107 -25.93 6.78 14.22
CA ASN A 107 -26.68 6.14 15.30
C ASN A 107 -27.84 5.39 14.64
N LEU A 108 -27.88 4.06 14.80
CA LEU A 108 -29.02 3.22 14.42
C LEU A 108 -30.30 3.64 15.15
#